data_AF-A0A381ZCV0-F1
#
_entry.id   AF-A0A381ZCV0-F1
#
_cell.length_a   1.000
_cell.length_b   1.000
_cell.length_c   1.000
_cell.angle_alpha   90.00
_cell.angle_beta   90.00
_cell.angle_gamma   90.00
#
_symmetry.space_group_name_H-M   'P 1'
#
loop_
_entity.id
_entity.type
_entity.pdbx_description
1 polymer ?
#
loop_
_entity_poly.entity_id
_entity_poly.type
_entity_poly.pdbx_seq_one_letter_code
_entity_poly.pdbx_strand_id
1 'polypeptide(L)'
;TCGDNILVQSMNSWQTKNFHQLLNAHTGKEVWSTQDIKGWIVPVYHNGDIYFFNHKGHICKLCGTKGILLFETKFKKWHDTTQYVLAIAQNKIYLTSKKKTFEVSQTSGECTEIPELANFTQDNITAACGNGVDQMAWVSVVASAGSGGDGGMVMAGGGDGGGGGGGDGG
;
A
#
# COMPACT_ATOMS: atom_id res chain seq x y z
N THR A 1 3.02 12.70 4.34
CA THR A 1 1.55 12.92 4.43
C THR A 1 1.08 13.96 3.42
N CYS A 2 -0.20 13.93 3.01
CA CYS A 2 -0.83 15.01 2.23
C CYS A 2 -1.22 16.18 3.14
N GLY A 3 -0.26 16.89 3.72
CA GLY A 3 -0.52 17.94 4.72
C GLY A 3 -1.17 17.36 5.99
N ASP A 4 -2.24 18.00 6.47
CA ASP A 4 -3.00 17.63 7.68
C ASP A 4 -4.04 16.51 7.44
N ASN A 5 -3.80 15.64 6.46
CA ASN A 5 -4.74 14.61 6.06
C ASN A 5 -4.19 13.20 6.28
N ILE A 6 -5.08 12.26 6.58
CA ILE A 6 -4.79 10.84 6.75
C ILE A 6 -5.48 10.02 5.67
N LEU A 7 -4.75 9.08 5.06
CA LEU A 7 -5.35 8.08 4.19
C LEU A 7 -5.84 6.91 5.04
N VAL A 8 -7.15 6.67 4.98
CA VAL A 8 -7.80 5.51 5.57
C VAL A 8 -8.07 4.51 4.45
N GLN A 9 -7.64 3.28 4.67
CA GLN A 9 -7.95 2.16 3.80
C GLN A 9 -8.89 1.23 4.57
N SER A 10 -9.96 0.79 3.94
CA SER A 10 -10.94 -0.11 4.55
C SER A 10 -11.46 -1.12 3.55
N MET A 11 -12.14 -2.13 4.06
CA MET A 11 -12.74 -3.19 3.27
C MET A 11 -14.17 -3.41 3.77
N ASN A 12 -15.10 -3.76 2.89
CA ASN A 12 -16.44 -4.15 3.35
C ASN A 12 -16.38 -5.44 4.19
N SER A 13 -17.43 -5.69 4.98
CA SER A 13 -17.51 -6.88 5.85
C SER A 13 -17.37 -8.21 5.11
N TRP A 14 -17.67 -8.23 3.80
CA TRP A 14 -17.55 -9.39 2.93
C TRP A 14 -16.16 -9.56 2.30
N GLN A 15 -15.24 -8.65 2.59
CA GLN A 15 -13.88 -8.63 2.04
C GLN A 15 -13.79 -8.59 0.50
N THR A 16 -14.83 -8.10 -0.17
CA THR A 16 -14.94 -8.07 -1.64
C THR A 16 -14.62 -6.72 -2.26
N LYS A 17 -14.67 -5.62 -1.48
CA LYS A 17 -14.43 -4.26 -1.96
C LYS A 17 -13.48 -3.51 -1.06
N ASN A 18 -12.49 -2.87 -1.66
CA ASN A 18 -11.56 -1.96 -0.99
C ASN A 18 -12.05 -0.53 -1.14
N PHE A 19 -11.91 0.26 -0.09
CA PHE A 19 -12.22 1.68 -0.07
C PHE A 19 -10.98 2.43 0.38
N HIS A 20 -10.69 3.53 -0.31
CA HIS A 20 -9.61 4.43 0.04
C HIS A 20 -10.22 5.81 0.26
N GLN A 21 -10.00 6.40 1.42
CA GLN A 21 -10.55 7.69 1.81
C GLN A 21 -9.44 8.58 2.34
N LEU A 22 -9.43 9.84 1.94
CA LEU A 22 -8.59 10.84 2.58
C LEU A 22 -9.46 11.68 3.50
N LEU A 23 -9.08 11.71 4.78
CA LEU A 23 -9.79 12.46 5.82
C LEU A 23 -8.90 13.60 6.31
N ASN A 24 -9.51 14.75 6.59
CA ASN A 24 -8.85 15.79 7.35
C ASN A 24 -8.61 15.28 8.79
N ALA A 25 -7.35 15.25 9.22
CA ALA A 25 -6.94 14.61 10.48
C ALA A 25 -7.50 15.30 11.72
N HIS A 26 -7.80 16.61 11.63
CA HIS A 26 -8.28 17.39 12.77
C HIS A 26 -9.82 17.36 12.91
N THR A 27 -10.53 17.25 11.79
CA THR A 27 -12.00 17.35 11.77
C THR A 27 -12.70 16.04 11.45
N GLY A 28 -11.98 15.04 10.94
CA GLY A 28 -12.55 13.78 10.44
C GLY A 28 -13.37 13.91 9.16
N LYS A 29 -13.49 15.12 8.58
CA LYS A 29 -14.25 15.33 7.34
C LYS A 29 -13.57 14.65 6.16
N GLU A 30 -14.36 13.97 5.34
CA GLU A 30 -13.89 13.40 4.08
C GLU A 30 -13.47 14.51 3.12
N VAL A 31 -12.25 14.37 2.59
CA VAL A 31 -11.73 15.18 1.48
C VAL A 31 -12.11 14.53 0.15
N TRP A 32 -11.85 13.22 0.04
CA TRP A 32 -12.29 12.39 -1.09
C TRP A 32 -12.37 10.92 -0.69
N SER A 33 -13.09 10.14 -1.49
CA SER A 33 -13.15 8.68 -1.43
C SER A 33 -13.09 8.06 -2.82
N THR A 34 -12.47 6.87 -2.93
CA THR A 34 -12.41 6.11 -4.19
C THR A 34 -12.44 4.59 -3.95
N GLN A 35 -13.01 3.87 -4.93
CA GLN A 35 -13.02 2.40 -5.03
C GLN A 35 -12.19 1.90 -6.22
N ASP A 36 -11.54 2.81 -6.97
CA ASP A 36 -10.79 2.46 -8.19
C ASP A 36 -9.47 1.76 -7.87
N ILE A 37 -8.97 1.94 -6.66
CA ILE A 37 -7.75 1.31 -6.16
C ILE A 37 -8.08 -0.08 -5.62
N LYS A 38 -7.49 -1.10 -6.25
CA LYS A 38 -7.67 -2.50 -5.86
C LYS A 38 -6.60 -2.95 -4.87
N GLY A 39 -7.05 -3.49 -3.74
CA GLY A 39 -6.21 -4.02 -2.67
C GLY A 39 -5.64 -2.94 -1.75
N TRP A 40 -4.91 -3.37 -0.73
CA TRP A 40 -4.16 -2.49 0.16
C TRP A 40 -2.96 -1.90 -0.57
N ILE A 41 -2.66 -0.64 -0.26
CA ILE A 41 -1.50 0.07 -0.78
C ILE A 41 -0.56 0.47 0.34
N VAL A 42 0.72 0.53 0.02
CA VAL A 42 1.73 1.21 0.83
C VAL A 42 1.93 2.60 0.21
N PRO A 43 1.28 3.65 0.74
CA PRO A 43 1.33 4.98 0.15
C PRO A 43 2.67 5.66 0.47
N VAL A 44 3.23 6.35 -0.52
CA VAL A 44 4.37 7.25 -0.37
C VAL A 44 3.93 8.64 -0.81
N TYR A 45 4.04 9.64 0.06
CA TYR A 45 3.50 10.97 -0.22
C TYR A 45 4.57 11.88 -0.80
N HIS A 46 4.26 12.56 -1.89
CA HIS A 46 5.21 13.48 -2.50
C HIS A 46 4.49 14.63 -3.20
N ASN A 47 4.85 15.87 -2.87
CA ASN A 47 4.32 17.07 -3.51
C ASN A 47 2.79 17.13 -3.59
N GLY A 48 2.11 16.64 -2.55
CA GLY A 48 0.65 16.62 -2.48
C GLY A 48 -0.03 15.48 -3.24
N ASP A 49 0.73 14.55 -3.84
CA ASP A 49 0.25 13.35 -4.49
C ASP A 49 0.70 12.08 -3.75
N ILE A 50 0.08 10.95 -4.08
CA ILE A 50 0.36 9.64 -3.45
C ILE A 50 0.88 8.67 -4.50
N TYR A 51 2.06 8.12 -4.26
CA TYR A 51 2.70 7.10 -5.10
C TYR A 51 2.61 5.73 -4.42
N PHE A 52 2.33 4.69 -5.18
CA PHE A 52 2.20 3.34 -4.65
C PHE A 52 2.35 2.28 -5.74
N PHE A 53 2.60 1.02 -5.37
CA PHE A 53 2.46 -0.11 -6.27
C PHE A 53 1.05 -0.69 -6.18
N ASN A 54 0.38 -0.89 -7.32
CA ASN A 54 -0.91 -1.59 -7.33
C ASN A 54 -0.76 -3.12 -7.22
N HIS A 55 -1.87 -3.84 -7.14
CA HIS A 55 -1.90 -5.31 -7.10
C HIS A 55 -1.20 -6.03 -8.27
N LYS A 56 -0.92 -5.35 -9.39
CA LYS A 56 -0.15 -5.88 -10.52
C LYS A 56 1.35 -5.56 -10.43
N GLY A 57 1.77 -4.83 -9.40
CA GLY A 57 3.13 -4.31 -9.26
C GLY A 57 3.46 -3.18 -10.23
N HIS A 58 2.46 -2.47 -10.77
CA HIS A 58 2.67 -1.25 -11.56
C HIS A 58 2.84 -0.05 -10.63
N ILE A 59 3.65 0.93 -11.03
CA ILE A 59 3.76 2.19 -10.30
C ILE A 59 2.57 3.07 -10.63
N CYS A 60 1.90 3.56 -9.60
CA CYS A 60 0.73 4.40 -9.68
C CYS A 60 0.98 5.76 -9.03
N LYS A 61 0.31 6.78 -9.54
CA LYS A 61 0.20 8.10 -8.91
C LYS A 61 -1.26 8.47 -8.75
N LEU A 62 -1.66 8.77 -7.53
CA LEU A 62 -2.98 9.25 -7.16
C LEU A 62 -2.92 10.75 -6.87
N CYS A 63 -3.87 11.50 -7.41
CA CYS A 63 -4.03 12.91 -7.10
C CYS A 63 -4.45 13.08 -5.64
N GLY A 64 -3.59 13.69 -4.80
CA GLY A 64 -3.88 13.77 -3.37
C GLY A 64 -5.01 14.73 -3.00
N THR A 65 -5.45 15.60 -3.92
CA THR A 65 -6.61 16.49 -3.69
C THR A 65 -7.93 15.92 -4.22
N LYS A 66 -7.89 15.06 -5.24
CA LYS A 66 -9.09 14.59 -5.95
C LYS A 66 -9.37 13.09 -5.77
N GLY A 67 -8.40 12.31 -5.29
CA GLY A 67 -8.55 10.86 -5.17
C GLY A 67 -8.64 10.11 -6.49
N ILE A 68 -8.21 10.74 -7.61
CA ILE A 68 -8.23 10.14 -8.95
C ILE A 68 -6.86 9.63 -9.34
N LEU A 69 -6.81 8.51 -10.05
CA LEU A 69 -5.56 7.95 -10.57
C LEU A 69 -5.06 8.82 -11.74
N LEU A 70 -3.85 9.36 -11.61
CA LEU A 70 -3.21 10.18 -12.63
C LEU A 70 -2.45 9.32 -13.64
N PHE A 71 -1.80 8.25 -13.18
CA PHE A 71 -1.23 7.22 -14.05
C PHE A 71 -1.11 5.85 -13.37
N GLU A 72 -1.00 4.81 -14.21
CA GLU A 72 -0.58 3.45 -13.87
C GLU A 72 0.44 2.99 -14.92
N THR A 73 1.71 2.82 -14.52
CA THR A 73 2.79 2.45 -15.45
C THR A 73 3.36 1.08 -15.14
N LYS A 74 3.33 0.21 -16.14
CA LYS A 74 4.10 -1.04 -16.14
C LYS A 74 5.55 -0.72 -16.49
N PHE A 75 6.46 -0.96 -15.56
CA PHE A 75 7.90 -0.68 -15.74
C PHE A 75 8.75 -1.95 -15.86
N LYS A 76 8.20 -3.12 -15.50
CA LYS A 76 8.91 -4.40 -15.57
C LYS A 76 8.20 -5.41 -16.46
N LYS A 77 8.96 -6.37 -16.98
CA LYS A 77 8.43 -7.47 -17.79
C LYS A 77 7.61 -8.43 -16.91
N TRP A 78 6.69 -9.17 -17.52
CA TRP A 78 5.80 -10.09 -16.79
C TRP A 78 6.54 -11.20 -16.05
N HIS A 79 7.72 -11.59 -16.54
CA HIS A 79 8.59 -12.60 -15.94
C HIS A 79 9.62 -12.01 -14.97
N ASP A 80 9.62 -10.69 -14.74
CA ASP A 80 10.51 -10.06 -13.77
C ASP A 80 9.91 -10.14 -12.36
N THR A 81 10.41 -11.09 -11.58
CA THR A 81 10.02 -11.33 -10.18
C THR A 81 10.71 -10.39 -9.20
N THR A 82 11.56 -9.46 -9.66
CA THR A 82 12.26 -8.51 -8.80
C THR A 82 11.26 -7.68 -8.00
N GLN A 83 11.49 -7.63 -6.69
CA GLN A 83 10.79 -6.76 -5.78
C GLN A 83 11.48 -5.40 -5.77
N TYR A 84 10.67 -4.36 -5.94
CA TYR A 84 11.12 -2.97 -5.90
C TYR A 84 10.47 -2.28 -4.71
N VAL A 85 11.18 -1.34 -4.13
CA VAL A 85 10.67 -0.41 -3.12
C VAL A 85 10.66 1.00 -3.69
N LEU A 86 9.67 1.77 -3.25
CA LEU A 86 9.54 3.19 -3.58
C LEU A 86 10.44 4.01 -2.64
N ALA A 87 11.26 4.89 -3.20
CA ALA A 87 12.09 5.81 -2.46
C ALA A 87 11.95 7.24 -3.01
N ILE A 88 12.09 8.22 -2.12
CA ILE A 88 12.10 9.65 -2.49
C ILE A 88 13.45 10.22 -2.09
N ALA A 89 14.15 10.84 -3.04
CA ALA A 89 15.38 11.58 -2.75
C ALA A 89 15.44 12.83 -3.63
N GLN A 90 15.81 13.97 -3.05
CA GLN A 90 15.98 15.25 -3.76
C GLN A 90 14.83 15.59 -4.73
N ASN A 91 13.58 15.45 -4.27
CA ASN A 91 12.39 15.73 -5.07
C ASN A 91 12.22 14.82 -6.31
N LYS A 92 12.80 13.61 -6.27
CA LYS A 92 12.65 12.57 -7.30
C LYS A 92 12.09 11.29 -6.69
N ILE A 93 11.40 10.52 -7.52
CA ILE A 93 10.81 9.23 -7.16
C ILE A 93 11.64 8.12 -7.79
N TYR A 94 12.03 7.14 -6.99
CA TYR A 94 12.81 5.99 -7.42
C TYR A 94 12.10 4.68 -7.12
N LEU A 95 12.20 3.73 -8.06
CA LEU A 95 11.89 2.33 -7.85
C LEU A 95 13.21 1.60 -7.71
N THR A 96 13.59 1.22 -6.51
CA THR A 96 14.90 0.63 -6.24
C THR A 96 14.78 -0.83 -5.86
N SER A 97 15.72 -1.63 -6.35
CA SER A 97 15.92 -3.03 -6.00
C SER A 97 17.42 -3.31 -5.94
N LYS A 98 17.81 -4.51 -5.51
CA LYS A 98 19.19 -4.95 -5.61
C LYS A 98 19.73 -4.88 -7.06
N LYS A 99 18.92 -5.26 -8.05
CA LYS A 99 19.39 -5.46 -9.43
C LYS A 99 19.34 -4.19 -10.28
N LYS A 100 18.29 -3.41 -10.11
CA LYS A 100 17.93 -2.28 -10.96
C LYS A 100 17.33 -1.16 -10.14
N THR A 101 17.59 0.06 -10.57
CA THR A 101 16.92 1.25 -10.05
C THR A 101 16.33 2.01 -11.24
N PHE A 102 15.11 2.52 -11.07
CA PHE A 102 14.45 3.39 -12.05
C PHE A 102 14.12 4.73 -11.40
N GLU A 103 14.30 5.83 -12.13
CA GLU A 103 13.68 7.13 -11.82
C GLU A 103 12.30 7.18 -12.50
N VAL A 104 11.29 7.64 -11.76
CA VAL A 104 9.92 7.78 -12.25
C VAL A 104 9.65 9.24 -12.60
N SER A 105 9.24 9.49 -13.85
CA SER A 105 8.70 10.78 -14.26
C SER A 105 7.43 11.09 -13.46
N GLN A 106 7.44 12.19 -12.70
CA GLN A 106 6.29 12.60 -11.89
C GLN A 106 5.08 13.04 -12.73
N THR A 107 5.29 13.33 -14.02
CA THR A 107 4.26 13.80 -14.95
C THR A 107 3.66 12.64 -15.75
N SER A 108 4.51 11.82 -16.38
CA SER A 108 4.07 10.75 -17.29
C SER A 108 4.03 9.37 -16.65
N GLY A 109 4.70 9.18 -15.51
CA GLY A 109 4.89 7.86 -14.89
C GLY A 109 5.91 6.98 -15.62
N GLU A 110 6.55 7.48 -16.69
CA GLU A 110 7.60 6.75 -17.39
C GLU A 110 8.78 6.46 -16.46
N CYS A 111 9.35 5.27 -16.58
CA CYS A 111 10.42 4.78 -15.71
C CYS A 111 11.73 4.65 -16.51
N THR A 112 12.73 5.44 -16.16
CA THR A 112 14.05 5.41 -16.80
C THR A 112 15.03 4.69 -15.88
N GLU A 113 15.69 3.64 -16.39
CA GLU A 113 16.70 2.90 -15.62
C GLU A 113 17.91 3.79 -15.32
N ILE A 114 18.46 3.68 -14.11
CA ILE A 114 19.71 4.32 -13.68
C ILE A 114 20.74 3.21 -13.45
N PRO A 115 21.57 2.90 -14.46
CA PRO A 115 22.54 1.80 -14.38
C PRO A 115 23.55 1.96 -13.24
N GLU A 116 23.88 3.20 -12.88
CA GLU A 116 24.86 3.52 -11.83
C GLU A 116 24.37 3.12 -10.43
N LEU A 117 23.07 2.92 -10.25
CA LEU A 117 22.44 2.50 -9.00
C LEU A 117 22.03 1.01 -9.01
N ALA A 118 22.68 0.20 -9.85
CA ALA A 118 22.56 -1.25 -9.82
C ALA A 118 23.52 -1.85 -8.78
N ASN A 119 23.09 -2.89 -8.07
CA ASN A 119 23.89 -3.65 -7.09
C ASN A 119 24.52 -2.79 -5.97
N PHE A 120 23.91 -1.66 -5.63
CA PHE A 120 24.40 -0.79 -4.56
C PHE A 120 24.35 -1.45 -3.17
N THR A 121 23.59 -2.55 -3.03
CA THR A 121 23.52 -3.38 -1.83
C THR A 121 23.66 -4.87 -2.18
N GLN A 122 24.25 -5.65 -1.28
CA GLN A 122 24.34 -7.11 -1.39
C GLN A 122 23.08 -7.81 -0.88
N ASP A 123 22.31 -7.15 -0.02
CA ASP A 123 21.11 -7.70 0.61
C ASP A 123 19.83 -7.29 -0.13
N ASN A 124 18.74 -8.03 0.12
CA ASN A 124 17.42 -7.63 -0.36
C ASN A 124 16.95 -6.39 0.39
N ILE A 125 16.39 -5.42 -0.34
CA ILE A 125 15.81 -4.24 0.29
C ILE A 125 14.40 -4.61 0.76
N THR A 126 14.21 -4.66 2.07
CA THR A 126 12.92 -5.03 2.71
C THR A 126 12.08 -3.82 3.08
N ALA A 127 12.70 -2.65 3.20
CA ALA A 127 12.04 -1.37 3.40
C ALA A 127 12.92 -0.25 2.84
N ALA A 128 12.30 0.78 2.27
CA ALA A 128 12.95 2.05 1.99
C ALA A 128 12.28 3.12 2.85
N CYS A 129 13.07 3.79 3.68
CA CYS A 129 12.59 4.93 4.45
C CYS A 129 12.68 6.17 3.56
N GLY A 130 11.54 6.80 3.25
CA GLY A 130 11.52 8.15 2.70
C GLY A 130 12.08 9.18 3.69
N ASN A 131 11.93 10.46 3.38
CA ASN A 131 12.39 11.64 4.14
C ASN A 131 11.79 11.81 5.57
N GLY A 132 11.40 10.73 6.26
CA GLY A 132 10.95 10.73 7.66
C GLY A 132 9.48 11.11 7.87
N VAL A 133 8.74 11.49 6.82
CA VAL A 133 7.34 11.95 6.92
C VAL A 133 6.32 10.85 6.55
N ASP A 134 6.76 9.81 5.85
CA ASP A 134 5.87 8.81 5.22
C ASP A 134 5.90 7.43 5.88
N GLN A 135 6.66 7.26 6.95
CA GLN A 135 6.63 6.04 7.75
C GLN A 135 5.45 6.08 8.71
N MET A 136 4.24 5.94 8.17
CA MET A 136 3.10 5.62 9.01
C MET A 136 3.22 4.14 9.41
N ALA A 137 3.36 3.89 10.70
CA ALA A 137 3.19 2.55 11.25
C ALA A 137 1.80 2.04 10.82
N TRP A 138 1.75 0.85 10.21
CA TRP A 138 0.51 0.20 9.88
C TRP A 138 -0.18 -0.21 11.18
N VAL A 139 -1.11 0.61 11.68
CA VAL A 139 -2.00 0.22 12.77
C VAL A 139 -3.23 -0.39 12.13
N SER A 140 -3.25 -1.71 12.03
CA SER A 140 -4.47 -2.46 11.72
C SER A 140 -5.35 -2.55 12.98
N VAL A 141 -6.66 -2.65 12.74
CA VAL A 141 -7.80 -2.87 13.67
C VAL A 141 -8.65 -1.63 13.95
N VAL A 142 -9.82 -1.59 13.29
CA VAL A 142 -11.06 -1.13 13.94
C VAL A 142 -12.07 -2.27 13.88
N ALA A 143 -11.83 -3.31 14.68
CA ALA A 143 -12.97 -4.04 15.22
C ALA A 143 -13.69 -3.05 16.15
N SER A 144 -14.98 -2.82 15.91
CA SER A 144 -15.88 -1.97 16.72
C SER A 144 -15.60 -0.45 16.73
N ALA A 145 -16.12 0.28 15.75
CA ALA A 145 -16.54 1.69 15.92
C ALA A 145 -18.00 1.85 15.47
N GLY A 146 -18.85 1.02 16.06
CA GLY A 146 -20.29 0.97 15.84
C GLY A 146 -20.92 0.03 16.86
N SER A 147 -20.67 0.24 18.15
CA SER A 147 -21.43 -0.45 19.20
C SER A 147 -22.83 0.16 19.27
N GLY A 148 -23.85 -0.60 18.86
CA GLY A 148 -25.24 -0.27 19.18
C GLY A 148 -26.29 -0.90 18.25
N GLY A 149 -26.48 -2.22 18.33
CA GLY A 149 -27.63 -2.90 17.73
C GLY A 149 -27.46 -4.42 17.73
N ASP A 150 -28.18 -5.10 18.63
CA ASP A 150 -28.13 -6.52 18.98
C ASP A 150 -27.86 -7.54 17.85
N GLY A 151 -27.00 -8.51 18.14
CA GLY A 151 -26.88 -9.76 17.38
C GLY A 151 -25.45 -10.26 17.26
N GLY A 152 -25.01 -11.06 18.23
CA GLY A 152 -23.62 -11.45 18.40
C GLY A 152 -23.02 -12.37 17.33
N MET A 153 -21.69 -12.40 17.32
CA MET A 153 -20.91 -13.62 17.41
C MET A 153 -19.51 -13.25 17.90
N VAL A 154 -19.22 -13.68 19.13
CA VAL A 154 -17.86 -13.70 19.68
C VAL A 154 -17.15 -14.85 19.00
N MET A 155 -16.26 -14.58 18.03
CA MET A 155 -15.37 -15.63 17.53
C MET A 155 -14.24 -15.80 18.54
N ALA A 156 -14.50 -16.69 19.50
CA ALA A 156 -13.51 -17.24 20.41
C ALA A 156 -12.70 -18.35 19.72
N GLY A 157 -11.38 -18.35 19.97
CA GLY A 157 -10.46 -19.48 19.76
C GLY A 157 -9.79 -19.51 18.38
N GLY A 158 -8.48 -19.43 18.21
CA GLY A 158 -7.39 -19.58 19.17
C GLY A 158 -7.20 -21.05 19.57
N GLY A 159 -6.30 -21.77 18.89
CA GLY A 159 -5.81 -23.06 19.35
C GLY A 159 -5.23 -23.96 18.25
N ASP A 160 -3.91 -24.05 18.21
CA ASP A 160 -3.19 -25.20 17.66
C ASP A 160 -3.65 -26.49 18.35
N GLY A 161 -3.84 -27.55 17.57
CA GLY A 161 -4.20 -28.88 18.09
C GLY A 161 -3.75 -29.98 17.14
N GLY A 162 -2.50 -30.42 17.32
CA GLY A 162 -1.99 -31.65 16.73
C GLY A 162 -2.50 -32.92 17.44
N GLY A 163 -2.29 -34.05 16.76
CA GLY A 163 -2.60 -35.42 17.23
C GLY A 163 -3.98 -35.88 16.73
N GLY A 164 -4.19 -37.05 16.14
CA GLY A 164 -3.42 -38.29 16.08
C GLY A 164 -4.41 -39.45 16.23
N GLY A 165 -4.35 -40.44 15.34
CA GLY A 165 -4.85 -41.79 15.59
C GLY A 165 -6.34 -42.11 15.31
N GLY A 166 -6.56 -42.92 14.27
CA GLY A 166 -7.14 -44.26 14.39
C GLY A 166 -8.65 -44.45 14.64
N GLY A 167 -9.25 -45.39 13.89
CA GLY A 167 -10.36 -46.20 14.40
C GLY A 167 -11.55 -46.37 13.45
N ASP A 168 -11.77 -47.61 13.03
CA ASP A 168 -12.85 -48.14 12.20
C ASP A 168 -14.27 -48.01 12.79
N GLY A 169 -15.27 -48.15 11.92
CA GLY A 169 -16.42 -49.02 12.19
C GLY A 169 -17.81 -48.36 12.19
N GLY A 170 -18.67 -48.82 11.28
CA GLY A 170 -20.11 -48.55 11.23
C GLY A 170 -20.71 -48.77 9.86
#